data_AF-A0A7J7IWV9-F1
#
_entry.id   AF-A0A7J7IWV9-F1
#
_cell.length_a   1.000
_cell.length_b   1.000
_cell.length_c   1.000
_cell.angle_alpha   90.00
_cell.angle_beta   90.00
_cell.angle_gamma   90.00
#
_symmetry.space_group_name_H-M   'P 1'
#
loop_
_entity.id
_entity.type
_entity.pdbx_description
1 polymer ?
#
loop_
_entity_poly.entity_id
_entity_poly.type
_entity_poly.pdbx_seq_one_letter_code
_entity_poly.pdbx_strand_id
1 'polypeptide(L)'
;MGRFMKSGKVVLVLNGRFAGRKAVIVKNYDEGSTEKPYGHALVAGIDRYPRIVTKGMSKKKLKQRSKIKTFVRVYNYNHLMPTR
;
A
#
# COMPACT_ATOMS: atom_id res chain seq x y z
N MET A 1 21.81 6.95 -12.22
CA MET A 1 20.56 6.14 -12.14
C MET A 1 19.68 6.71 -11.04
N GLY A 2 18.43 7.08 -11.33
CA GLY A 2 17.55 7.72 -10.34
C GLY A 2 16.98 6.73 -9.32
N ARG A 3 16.83 7.15 -8.06
CA ARG A 3 16.18 6.33 -7.01
C ARG A 3 14.71 6.10 -7.39
N PHE A 4 14.37 4.84 -7.69
CA PHE A 4 13.02 4.49 -8.14
C PHE A 4 12.00 4.43 -7.00
N MET A 5 12.43 4.16 -5.77
CA MET A 5 11.57 4.09 -4.59
C MET A 5 11.45 5.49 -3.96
N LYS A 6 10.50 6.27 -4.47
CA LYS A 6 10.22 7.64 -4.02
C LYS A 6 8.84 7.76 -3.40
N SER A 7 8.64 8.80 -2.58
CA SER A 7 7.31 9.15 -2.08
C SER A 7 6.32 9.34 -3.23
N GLY A 8 5.07 8.93 -3.02
CA GLY A 8 4.00 8.93 -4.01
C GLY A 8 4.05 7.77 -5.00
N LYS A 9 5.10 6.93 -4.97
CA LYS A 9 5.16 5.76 -5.85
C LYS A 9 4.26 4.63 -5.35
N VAL A 10 3.56 4.01 -6.29
CA VAL A 10 2.76 2.80 -6.04
C VAL A 10 3.68 1.59 -5.97
N VAL A 11 3.43 0.75 -4.98
CA VAL A 11 4.15 -0.49 -4.73
C VAL A 11 3.16 -1.62 -4.44
N LEU A 12 3.59 -2.84 -4.72
CA LEU A 12 2.87 -4.05 -4.34
C LEU A 12 3.60 -4.70 -3.17
N VAL A 13 2.86 -5.03 -2.12
CA VAL A 13 3.43 -5.70 -0.94
C VAL A 13 3.62 -7.18 -1.26
N LEU A 14 4.85 -7.68 -1.12
CA LEU A 14 5.20 -9.07 -1.43
C LEU A 14 4.94 -10.01 -0.25
N ASN A 15 5.32 -9.60 0.97
CA ASN A 15 5.30 -10.47 2.15
C ASN A 15 4.53 -9.87 3.34
N GLY A 16 4.04 -10.75 4.22
CA GLY A 16 3.35 -10.41 5.46
C GLY A 16 1.82 -10.32 5.32
N ARG A 17 1.15 -9.81 6.37
CA ARG A 17 -0.33 -9.76 6.49
C ARG A 17 -1.03 -9.12 5.29
N PHE A 18 -0.39 -8.14 4.64
CA PHE A 18 -0.97 -7.39 3.53
C PHE A 18 -0.33 -7.76 2.18
N ALA A 19 0.28 -8.94 2.06
CA ALA A 19 0.80 -9.45 0.79
C ALA A 19 -0.28 -9.41 -0.31
N GLY A 20 0.12 -9.06 -1.54
CA GLY A 20 -0.76 -8.86 -2.69
C GLY A 20 -1.60 -7.58 -2.66
N ARG A 21 -1.51 -6.77 -1.59
CA ARG A 21 -2.19 -5.47 -1.53
C ARG A 21 -1.32 -4.38 -2.19
N LYS A 22 -1.99 -3.48 -2.91
CA LYS A 22 -1.41 -2.27 -3.48
C LYS A 22 -1.31 -1.21 -2.40
N ALA A 23 -0.22 -0.47 -2.45
CA ALA A 23 0.05 0.58 -1.51
C ALA A 23 0.90 1.70 -2.12
N VAL A 24 1.01 2.80 -1.39
CA VAL A 24 1.78 3.99 -1.80
C VAL A 24 2.85 4.24 -0.75
N ILE A 25 4.07 4.53 -1.21
CA ILE A 25 5.15 5.00 -0.33
C ILE A 25 4.81 6.41 0.11
N VAL A 26 4.63 6.61 1.41
CA VAL A 26 4.41 7.93 2.02
C VAL A 26 5.75 8.58 2.32
N LYS A 27 6.65 7.83 2.94
CA LYS A 27 7.98 8.29 3.33
C LYS A 27 9.01 7.18 3.14
N ASN A 28 10.14 7.53 2.53
CA ASN A 28 11.30 6.67 2.33
C ASN A 28 12.34 6.92 3.43
N TYR A 29 12.99 5.84 3.87
CA TYR A 29 14.12 5.83 4.78
C TYR A 29 15.22 5.00 4.12
N ASP A 30 16.00 5.65 3.25
CA ASP A 30 16.97 4.95 2.39
C ASP A 30 18.19 4.46 3.17
N GLU A 31 18.62 5.21 4.18
CA GLU A 31 19.78 4.92 5.04
C GLU A 31 19.38 4.18 6.33
N GLY A 32 18.09 3.87 6.48
CA GLY A 32 17.54 3.30 7.71
C GLY A 32 17.26 4.36 8.79
N SER A 33 16.89 3.88 9.98
CA SER A 33 16.65 4.67 11.19
C SER A 33 17.36 4.00 12.38
N THR A 34 17.45 4.70 13.51
CA THR A 34 18.06 4.17 14.74
C THR A 34 17.43 2.84 15.17
N GLU A 35 16.12 2.68 14.99
CA GLU A 35 15.41 1.43 15.30
C GLU A 35 15.56 0.35 14.22
N LYS A 36 15.75 0.75 12.96
CA LYS A 36 15.76 -0.14 11.80
C LYS A 36 16.91 0.25 10.86
N PRO A 37 18.08 -0.40 10.98
CA PRO A 37 19.28 0.00 10.23
C PRO A 37 19.19 -0.33 8.72
N TYR A 38 18.15 -1.03 8.27
CA TYR A 38 17.95 -1.36 6.86
C TYR A 38 17.04 -0.35 6.15
N GLY A 39 17.19 -0.24 4.83
CA GLY A 39 16.33 0.59 3.98
C GLY A 39 14.87 0.15 4.05
N HIS A 40 13.98 1.09 4.40
CA HIS A 40 12.56 0.81 4.57
C HIS A 40 11.69 2.00 4.15
N ALA A 41 10.40 1.73 3.97
CA ALA A 41 9.41 2.74 3.66
C ALA A 41 8.21 2.66 4.61
N LEU A 42 7.69 3.83 4.96
CA LEU A 42 6.34 3.96 5.48
C LEU A 42 5.37 3.90 4.29
N VAL A 43 4.44 2.96 4.36
CA VAL A 43 3.54 2.63 3.27
C VAL A 43 2.09 2.73 3.75
N ALA A 44 1.24 3.37 2.95
CA ALA A 44 -0.20 3.40 3.13
C ALA A 44 -0.87 2.58 2.02
N GLY A 45 -1.63 1.55 2.38
CA GLY A 45 -2.21 0.61 1.42
C GLY A 45 -3.67 0.30 1.66
N ILE A 46 -4.25 -0.46 0.74
CA ILE A 46 -5.65 -0.87 0.77
C ILE A 46 -5.74 -2.33 1.20
N ASP A 47 -6.25 -2.58 2.42
CA ASP A 47 -6.51 -3.94 2.94
C ASP A 47 -7.76 -4.53 2.25
N ARG A 48 -8.85 -3.75 2.25
CA ARG A 48 -10.10 -4.14 1.59
C ARG A 48 -10.39 -3.19 0.42
N TYR A 49 -10.24 -3.72 -0.78
CA TYR A 49 -10.60 -3.02 -2.01
C TYR A 49 -12.11 -2.75 -2.11
N PRO A 50 -12.51 -1.66 -2.78
CA PRO A 50 -13.90 -1.48 -3.15
C PRO A 50 -14.35 -2.64 -4.05
N ARG A 51 -15.55 -3.15 -3.80
CA ARG A 51 -16.12 -4.27 -4.57
C ARG A 51 -16.91 -3.72 -5.76
N ILE A 52 -16.93 -4.45 -6.88
CA ILE A 52 -17.65 -4.09 -8.11
C ILE A 52 -19.10 -3.70 -7.78
N VAL A 53 -19.54 -2.57 -8.34
CA VAL A 53 -20.90 -2.02 -8.22
C VAL A 53 -21.60 -2.19 -9.56
N THR A 54 -22.87 -2.60 -9.54
CA THR A 54 -23.73 -2.72 -10.73
C THR A 54 -24.94 -1.80 -10.61
N LYS A 55 -25.55 -1.45 -11.75
CA LYS A 55 -26.64 -0.44 -11.81
C LYS A 55 -27.86 -0.80 -10.95
N GLY A 56 -28.18 -2.09 -10.78
CA GLY A 56 -29.35 -2.54 -10.01
C GLY A 56 -29.18 -2.58 -8.49
N MET A 57 -28.03 -2.14 -7.94
CA MET A 57 -27.80 -2.20 -6.49
C MET A 57 -28.52 -1.07 -5.74
N SER A 58 -29.11 -1.40 -4.59
CA SER A 58 -29.67 -0.38 -3.68
C SER A 58 -28.59 0.53 -3.09
N LYS A 59 -28.95 1.77 -2.75
CA LYS A 59 -28.03 2.77 -2.17
C LYS A 59 -27.28 2.25 -0.93
N LYS A 60 -27.95 1.45 -0.08
CA LYS A 60 -27.35 0.80 1.10
C LYS A 60 -26.25 -0.20 0.72
N LYS A 61 -26.51 -1.04 -0.29
CA LYS A 61 -25.54 -2.04 -0.78
C LYS A 61 -24.36 -1.36 -1.47
N LEU A 62 -24.63 -0.30 -2.23
CA LEU A 62 -23.61 0.53 -2.89
C LEU A 62 -22.65 1.12 -1.85
N LYS A 63 -23.16 1.78 -0.81
CA LYS A 63 -22.34 2.35 0.28
C LYS A 63 -21.43 1.30 0.94
N GLN A 64 -21.92 0.09 1.19
CA GLN A 64 -21.11 -0.98 1.80
C GLN A 64 -20.12 -1.68 0.87
N ARG A 65 -20.29 -1.58 -0.46
CA ARG A 65 -19.32 -2.09 -1.43
C ARG A 65 -18.23 -1.07 -1.73
N SER A 66 -18.54 0.22 -1.66
CA SER A 66 -17.57 1.32 -1.82
C SER A 66 -16.69 1.57 -0.59
N LYS A 67 -17.00 0.99 0.58
CA LYS A 67 -16.18 1.15 1.79
C LYS A 67 -14.81 0.51 1.62
N ILE A 68 -13.77 1.34 1.68
CA ILE A 68 -12.37 0.93 1.65
C ILE A 68 -11.85 0.80 3.07
N LYS A 69 -11.09 -0.26 3.35
CA LYS A 69 -10.31 -0.38 4.59
C LYS A 69 -8.84 -0.19 4.24
N THR A 70 -8.20 0.80 4.85
CA THR A 70 -6.79 1.12 4.64
C THR A 70 -5.93 0.55 5.76
N PHE A 71 -4.63 0.47 5.52
CA PHE A 71 -3.62 0.17 6.53
C PHE A 71 -2.42 1.09 6.35
N VAL A 72 -1.71 1.33 7.44
CA VAL A 72 -0.41 2.03 7.44
C VAL A 72 0.59 1.08 8.09
N ARG A 73 1.72 0.84 7.43
CA ARG A 73 2.76 -0.04 7.94
C ARG A 73 4.12 0.32 7.39
N VAL A 74 5.15 0.08 8.20
CA VAL A 74 6.54 0.16 7.76
C VAL A 74 6.96 -1.17 7.15
N TYR A 75 7.48 -1.15 5.92
CA TYR A 75 7.99 -2.32 5.22
C TYR A 75 9.45 -2.11 4.79
N ASN A 76 10.25 -3.17 4.89
CA ASN A 76 11.55 -3.25 4.25
C ASN A 76 11.36 -3.19 2.72
N TYR A 77 12.28 -2.54 2.00
CA TYR A 77 12.24 -2.48 0.54
C TYR A 77 12.24 -3.85 -0.15
N ASN A 78 12.89 -4.86 0.41
CA ASN A 78 12.88 -6.22 -0.12
C ASN A 78 11.48 -6.84 -0.15
N HIS A 79 10.55 -6.33 0.66
CA HIS A 79 9.16 -6.80 0.72
C HIS A 79 8.22 -5.96 -0.15
N LEU A 80 8.75 -5.08 -0.98
CA LEU A 80 7.99 -4.20 -1.85
C LEU A 80 8.44 -4.37 -3.30
N MET A 81 7.49 -4.60 -4.19
CA MET A 81 7.74 -4.55 -5.63
C MET A 81 7.32 -3.17 -6.16
N PRO A 82 8.25 -2.36 -6.72
CA PRO A 82 7.89 -1.11 -7.36
C PRO A 82 7.07 -1.39 -8.63
N THR A 83 5.95 -0.69 -8.80
CA THR A 83 5.19 -0.72 -10.05
C THR A 83 5.63 0.41 -10.99
N ARG A 84 5.20 0.34 -12.26
CA ARG A 84 5.50 1.32 -13.30
C ARG A 84 5.10 2.74 -12.92
#